data_AF-A0A811V077-F1
#
_entry.id   AF-A0A811V077-F1
#
_cell.length_a   1.000
_cell.length_b   1.000
_cell.length_c   1.000
_cell.angle_alpha   90.00
_cell.angle_beta   90.00
_cell.angle_gamma   90.00
#
_symmetry.space_group_name_H-M   'P 1'
#
loop_
_entity.id
_entity.type
_entity.pdbx_description
1 polymer ?
#
loop_
_entity_poly.entity_id
_entity_poly.type
_entity_poly.pdbx_seq_one_letter_code
_entity_poly.pdbx_strand_id
1 'polypeptide(L)'
;MASASATYASFQDRAQGFINGLGDKYEPYVRTHLAKVYMVLGAATASTAVGALLQLWGFINLGLLAALASLGLVLGLHFYRDDGKNYYTRFSMLMAFGFCSGQTLGPLMQYIISINPSIIITALTGTVVTFVSLSLGALLAERGKYLFLGGLLVSVINTMAILSLFNMFFQSYFVQLVSSIRAFIINLI
;
A
#
# COMPACT_ATOMS: atom_id res chain seq x y z
N MET A 1 -23.41 24.87 20.00
CA MET A 1 -22.71 25.29 18.75
C MET A 1 -21.37 25.97 19.01
N ALA A 2 -21.17 26.77 20.08
CA ALA A 2 -19.90 27.44 20.37
C ALA A 2 -18.73 26.54 20.88
N SER A 3 -19.02 25.34 21.40
CA SER A 3 -17.99 24.43 21.95
C SER A 3 -17.21 23.69 20.86
N ALA A 4 -17.85 23.31 19.76
CA ALA A 4 -17.19 22.62 18.65
C ALA A 4 -16.14 23.53 17.99
N SER A 5 -16.49 24.78 17.69
CA SER A 5 -15.58 25.77 17.08
C SER A 5 -14.37 26.10 17.94
N ALA A 6 -14.52 26.15 19.28
CA ALA A 6 -13.41 26.38 20.21
C ALA A 6 -12.44 25.19 20.25
N THR A 7 -12.96 23.96 20.19
CA THR A 7 -12.14 22.76 20.09
C THR A 7 -11.37 22.74 18.77
N TYR A 8 -12.01 22.98 17.62
CA TYR A 8 -11.32 23.08 16.33
C TYR A 8 -10.22 24.14 16.32
N ALA A 9 -10.49 25.33 16.89
CA ALA A 9 -9.49 26.41 17.00
C ALA A 9 -8.27 25.98 17.85
N SER A 10 -8.49 25.35 19.00
CA SER A 10 -7.40 24.86 19.87
C SER A 10 -6.58 23.73 19.23
N PHE A 11 -7.22 22.83 18.48
CA PHE A 11 -6.52 21.80 17.71
C PHE A 11 -5.68 22.42 16.59
N GLN A 12 -6.19 23.46 15.96
CA GLN A 12 -5.51 24.18 14.90
C GLN A 12 -4.28 24.93 15.43
N ASP A 13 -4.39 25.64 16.56
CA ASP A 13 -3.25 26.30 17.21
C ASP A 13 -2.18 25.31 17.67
N ARG A 14 -2.59 24.16 18.22
CA ARG A 14 -1.65 23.10 18.60
C ARG A 14 -0.98 22.46 17.38
N ALA A 15 -1.71 22.28 16.28
CA ALA A 15 -1.16 21.82 15.01
C ALA A 15 -0.19 22.85 14.42
N GLN A 16 -0.50 24.14 14.49
CA GLN A 16 0.36 25.23 14.03
C GLN A 16 1.62 25.37 14.87
N GLY A 17 1.53 25.28 16.20
CA GLY A 17 2.68 25.26 17.10
C GLY A 17 3.62 24.08 16.81
N PHE A 18 3.06 22.92 16.48
CA PHE A 18 3.83 21.75 16.08
C PHE A 18 4.48 21.93 14.69
N ILE A 19 3.75 22.48 13.72
CA ILE A 19 4.26 22.77 12.36
C ILE A 19 5.38 23.81 12.40
N ASN A 20 5.25 24.84 13.25
CA ASN A 20 6.26 25.88 13.42
C ASN A 20 7.51 25.35 14.12
N GLY A 21 7.35 24.52 15.17
CA GLY A 21 8.46 23.82 15.82
C GLY A 21 9.19 22.83 14.90
N LEU A 22 8.50 22.27 13.90
CA LEU A 22 9.09 21.47 12.83
C LEU A 22 9.79 22.30 11.74
N GLY A 23 9.43 23.58 11.60
CA GLY A 23 10.03 24.52 10.66
C GLY A 23 11.45 24.92 11.04
N ASP A 24 11.70 25.09 12.34
CA ASP A 24 12.94 25.70 12.86
C ASP A 24 14.15 24.73 12.89
N LYS A 25 13.90 23.42 12.74
CA LYS A 25 14.93 22.36 12.85
C LYS A 25 15.31 21.66 11.54
N TYR A 26 14.74 22.02 10.40
CA TYR A 26 14.87 21.22 9.18
C TYR A 26 15.39 21.93 7.94
N GLU A 27 16.27 21.24 7.23
CA GLU A 27 16.75 21.61 5.91
C GLU A 27 15.59 21.57 4.89
N PRO A 28 15.20 22.72 4.30
CA PRO A 28 13.91 22.91 3.61
C PRO A 28 13.76 22.08 2.32
N TYR A 29 14.87 21.65 1.73
CA TYR A 29 14.89 20.94 0.46
C TYR A 29 14.32 19.51 0.57
N VAL A 30 14.65 18.77 1.63
CA VAL A 30 14.28 17.34 1.75
C VAL A 30 12.84 17.15 2.21
N ARG A 31 12.35 18.00 3.12
CA ARG A 31 10.94 17.97 3.55
C ARG A 31 10.00 18.23 2.37
N THR A 32 10.37 19.15 1.49
CA THR A 32 9.57 19.47 0.31
C THR A 32 9.51 18.28 -0.66
N HIS A 33 10.62 17.56 -0.84
CA HIS A 33 10.64 16.36 -1.68
C HIS A 33 9.83 15.21 -1.07
N LEU A 34 10.00 14.94 0.24
CA LEU A 34 9.25 13.88 0.92
C LEU A 34 7.75 14.19 0.97
N ALA A 35 7.36 15.43 1.27
CA ALA A 35 5.95 15.83 1.29
C ALA A 35 5.27 15.59 -0.07
N LYS A 36 5.97 15.87 -1.17
CA LYS A 36 5.48 15.55 -2.53
C LYS A 36 5.29 14.05 -2.73
N VAL A 37 6.25 13.21 -2.33
CA VAL A 37 6.14 11.75 -2.45
C VAL A 37 4.96 11.20 -1.63
N TYR A 38 4.80 11.64 -0.38
CA TYR A 38 3.68 11.21 0.46
C TYR A 38 2.33 11.64 -0.10
N MET A 39 2.22 12.86 -0.66
CA MET A 39 0.99 13.28 -1.36
C MET A 39 0.69 12.44 -2.59
N VAL A 40 1.69 12.15 -3.42
CA VAL A 40 1.51 11.30 -4.61
C VAL A 40 1.08 9.88 -4.21
N LEU A 41 1.69 9.32 -3.17
CA LEU A 41 1.37 7.99 -2.66
C LEU A 41 -0.06 7.91 -2.10
N GLY A 42 -0.47 8.91 -1.31
CA GLY A 42 -1.83 9.01 -0.79
C GLY A 42 -2.87 9.16 -1.91
N ALA A 43 -2.60 10.03 -2.88
CA ALA A 43 -3.47 10.20 -4.05
C ALA A 43 -3.55 8.92 -4.91
N ALA A 44 -2.44 8.18 -5.05
CA ALA A 44 -2.42 6.91 -5.79
C ALA A 44 -3.25 5.84 -5.07
N THR A 45 -3.14 5.78 -3.73
CA THR A 45 -3.93 4.88 -2.90
C THR A 45 -5.43 5.21 -2.97
N ALA A 46 -5.78 6.50 -2.99
CA ALA A 46 -7.16 6.94 -3.21
C ALA A 46 -7.67 6.53 -4.61
N SER A 47 -6.85 6.71 -5.65
CA SER A 47 -7.16 6.25 -7.01
C SER A 47 -7.40 4.73 -7.06
N THR A 48 -6.54 3.95 -6.40
CA THR A 48 -6.71 2.49 -6.24
C THR A 48 -8.00 2.13 -5.52
N ALA A 49 -8.34 2.84 -4.44
CA ALA A 49 -9.59 2.60 -3.70
C ALA A 49 -10.82 2.87 -4.58
N VAL A 50 -10.82 3.97 -5.34
CA VAL A 50 -11.88 4.28 -6.31
C VAL A 50 -11.96 3.18 -7.38
N GLY A 51 -10.83 2.71 -7.89
CA GLY A 51 -10.74 1.57 -8.80
C GLY A 51 -11.38 0.30 -8.22
N ALA A 52 -11.08 -0.05 -6.97
CA ALA A 52 -11.67 -1.23 -6.34
C ALA A 52 -13.19 -1.10 -6.12
N LEU A 53 -13.68 0.09 -5.78
CA LEU A 53 -15.12 0.35 -5.58
C LEU A 53 -15.93 0.29 -6.88
N LEU A 54 -15.39 0.84 -7.97
CA LEU A 54 -16.07 0.78 -9.28
C LEU A 54 -16.18 -0.65 -9.80
N GLN A 55 -15.19 -1.50 -9.53
CA GLN A 55 -15.23 -2.92 -9.85
C GLN A 55 -16.32 -3.65 -9.02
N LEU A 56 -16.50 -3.28 -7.74
CA LEU A 56 -17.55 -3.82 -6.87
C LEU A 56 -18.97 -3.47 -7.34
N TRP A 57 -19.19 -2.30 -7.95
CA TRP A 57 -20.48 -1.92 -8.53
C TRP A 57 -20.82 -2.64 -9.84
N GLY A 58 -19.94 -3.50 -10.36
CA GLY A 58 -20.24 -4.40 -11.47
C GLY A 58 -20.26 -3.74 -12.85
N PHE A 59 -19.81 -2.48 -12.98
CA PHE A 59 -19.79 -1.77 -14.26
C PHE A 59 -18.75 -2.32 -15.25
N ILE A 60 -17.69 -2.96 -14.75
CA ILE A 60 -16.50 -3.31 -15.51
C ILE A 60 -16.01 -4.69 -15.04
N ASN A 61 -15.99 -5.69 -15.92
CA ASN A 61 -15.26 -6.95 -15.69
C ASN A 61 -13.97 -6.91 -16.52
N LEU A 62 -13.05 -6.01 -16.14
CA LEU A 62 -11.82 -5.82 -16.89
C LEU A 62 -10.67 -6.71 -16.42
N GLY A 63 -10.86 -7.78 -15.64
CA GLY A 63 -9.74 -8.56 -15.04
C GLY A 63 -8.48 -8.73 -15.92
N LEU A 64 -8.63 -9.22 -17.16
CA LEU A 64 -7.52 -9.35 -18.12
C LEU A 64 -7.13 -8.03 -18.80
N LEU A 65 -8.08 -7.13 -19.06
CA LEU A 65 -7.85 -5.85 -19.73
C LEU A 65 -7.22 -4.80 -18.78
N ALA A 66 -7.49 -4.89 -17.48
CA ALA A 66 -6.80 -4.17 -16.42
C ALA A 66 -5.38 -4.73 -16.25
N ALA A 67 -5.20 -6.06 -16.31
CA ALA A 67 -3.85 -6.62 -16.37
C ALA A 67 -3.08 -6.09 -17.61
N LEU A 68 -3.68 -6.11 -18.80
CA LEU A 68 -3.06 -5.56 -20.02
C LEU A 68 -2.83 -4.04 -19.94
N ALA A 69 -3.78 -3.28 -19.42
CA ALA A 69 -3.67 -1.83 -19.28
C ALA A 69 -2.59 -1.44 -18.26
N SER A 70 -2.46 -2.18 -17.16
CA SER A 70 -1.39 -1.99 -16.19
C SER A 70 -0.01 -2.29 -16.79
N LEU A 71 0.09 -3.34 -17.61
CA LEU A 71 1.31 -3.68 -18.37
C LEU A 71 1.66 -2.59 -19.38
N GLY A 72 0.67 -2.10 -20.14
CA GLY A 72 0.83 -1.01 -21.10
C GLY A 72 1.23 0.31 -20.43
N LEU A 73 0.72 0.60 -19.23
CA LEU A 73 1.08 1.78 -18.47
C LEU A 73 2.50 1.70 -17.89
N VAL A 74 2.89 0.54 -17.37
CA VAL A 74 4.26 0.33 -16.85
C VAL A 74 5.28 0.40 -17.98
N LEU A 75 4.99 -0.21 -19.13
CA LEU A 75 5.81 -0.09 -20.34
C LEU A 75 5.83 1.36 -20.84
N GLY A 76 4.69 2.05 -20.85
CA GLY A 76 4.61 3.47 -21.17
C GLY A 76 5.47 4.34 -20.24
N LEU A 77 5.48 4.04 -18.94
CA LEU A 77 6.31 4.73 -17.94
C LEU A 77 7.80 4.44 -18.12
N HIS A 78 8.16 3.22 -18.52
CA HIS A 78 9.55 2.79 -18.76
C HIS A 78 10.14 3.39 -20.05
N PHE A 79 9.32 3.53 -21.10
CA PHE A 79 9.75 4.13 -22.37
C PHE A 79 9.70 5.67 -22.37
N TYR A 80 8.88 6.30 -21.52
CA TYR A 80 8.86 7.76 -21.37
C TYR A 80 10.12 8.27 -20.63
N ARG A 81 11.16 8.55 -21.42
CA ARG A 81 12.38 9.25 -20.98
C ARG A 81 12.06 10.64 -20.41
N ASP A 82 12.82 10.99 -19.38
CA ASP A 82 12.69 12.18 -18.53
C ASP A 82 13.06 13.47 -19.29
N ASP A 83 12.07 14.17 -19.80
CA ASP A 83 12.18 15.60 -20.10
C ASP A 83 11.33 16.33 -19.07
N GLY A 84 11.98 17.06 -18.16
CA GLY A 84 11.42 17.67 -16.93
C GLY A 84 10.24 18.63 -17.09
N LYS A 85 9.63 18.72 -18.28
CA LYS A 85 8.36 19.41 -18.57
C LYS A 85 7.11 18.53 -18.37
N ASN A 86 7.22 17.20 -18.27
CA ASN A 86 6.07 16.26 -18.25
C ASN A 86 5.81 15.60 -16.88
N TYR A 87 6.09 16.28 -15.77
CA TYR A 87 5.81 15.76 -14.41
C TYR A 87 4.34 15.36 -14.22
N TYR A 88 3.42 16.17 -14.74
CA TYR A 88 1.97 15.90 -14.67
C TYR A 88 1.55 14.64 -15.44
N THR A 89 2.22 14.34 -16.56
CA THR A 89 1.94 13.15 -17.38
C THR A 89 2.36 11.88 -16.66
N ARG A 90 3.51 11.90 -15.95
CA ARG A 90 3.93 10.76 -15.11
C ARG A 90 3.02 10.56 -13.92
N PHE A 91 2.59 11.65 -13.30
CA PHE A 91 1.65 11.60 -12.19
C PHE A 91 0.28 11.03 -12.62
N SER A 92 -0.26 11.45 -13.76
CA SER A 92 -1.53 10.92 -14.27
C SER A 92 -1.43 9.46 -14.70
N MET A 93 -0.31 9.04 -15.30
CA MET A 93 -0.04 7.63 -15.57
C MET A 93 0.05 6.82 -14.27
N LEU A 94 0.70 7.32 -13.23
CA LEU A 94 0.75 6.65 -11.93
C LEU A 94 -0.64 6.53 -11.29
N MET A 95 -1.51 7.54 -11.44
CA MET A 95 -2.91 7.45 -10.98
C MET A 95 -3.72 6.42 -11.75
N ALA A 96 -3.56 6.37 -13.08
CA ALA A 96 -4.22 5.39 -13.91
C ALA A 96 -3.70 3.97 -13.63
N PHE A 97 -2.41 3.80 -13.31
CA PHE A 97 -1.85 2.52 -12.85
C PHE A 97 -2.47 2.12 -11.51
N GLY A 98 -2.55 3.04 -10.54
CA GLY A 98 -3.19 2.80 -9.25
C GLY A 98 -4.65 2.38 -9.40
N PHE A 99 -5.41 3.05 -10.26
CA PHE A 99 -6.79 2.72 -10.59
C PHE A 99 -6.92 1.30 -11.16
N CYS A 100 -6.06 0.98 -12.12
CA CYS A 100 -6.02 -0.31 -12.79
C CYS A 100 -5.66 -1.45 -11.80
N SER A 101 -4.72 -1.18 -10.90
CA SER A 101 -4.37 -2.08 -9.79
C SER A 101 -5.53 -2.28 -8.81
N GLY A 102 -6.36 -1.25 -8.59
CA GLY A 102 -7.58 -1.37 -7.79
C GLY A 102 -8.64 -2.28 -8.41
N GLN A 103 -8.77 -2.24 -9.73
CA GLN A 103 -9.73 -3.08 -10.47
C GLN A 103 -9.36 -4.57 -10.42
N THR A 104 -8.07 -4.91 -10.49
CA THR A 104 -7.62 -6.32 -10.33
C THR A 104 -7.77 -6.83 -8.89
N LEU A 105 -7.79 -5.96 -7.89
CA LEU A 105 -8.09 -6.32 -6.50
C LEU A 105 -9.58 -6.62 -6.24
N GLY A 106 -10.49 -6.25 -7.14
CA GLY A 106 -11.93 -6.42 -6.94
C GLY A 106 -12.40 -7.86 -6.75
N PRO A 107 -11.98 -8.84 -7.58
CA PRO A 107 -12.33 -10.26 -7.37
C PRO A 107 -11.85 -10.81 -6.03
N LEU A 108 -10.65 -10.39 -5.57
CA LEU A 108 -10.13 -10.75 -4.25
C LEU A 108 -10.97 -10.14 -3.13
N MET A 109 -11.40 -8.88 -3.27
CA MET A 109 -12.31 -8.24 -2.33
C MET A 109 -13.66 -8.96 -2.26
N GLN A 110 -14.23 -9.38 -3.39
CA GLN A 110 -15.47 -10.18 -3.41
C GLN A 110 -15.32 -11.51 -2.66
N TYR A 111 -14.17 -12.17 -2.78
CA TYR A 111 -13.85 -13.39 -2.03
C TYR A 111 -13.73 -13.14 -0.52
N ILE A 112 -13.12 -12.04 -0.09
CA ILE A 112 -13.00 -11.71 1.34
C ILE A 112 -14.37 -11.33 1.92
N ILE A 113 -15.20 -10.62 1.16
CA ILE A 113 -16.57 -10.24 1.56
C ILE A 113 -17.42 -11.48 1.82
N SER A 114 -17.29 -12.54 1.01
CA SER A 114 -18.05 -13.78 1.20
C SER A 114 -17.62 -14.58 2.43
N ILE A 115 -16.39 -14.40 2.89
CA ILE A 115 -15.89 -15.00 4.14
C ILE A 115 -16.30 -14.14 5.34
N ASN A 116 -15.75 -12.92 5.43
CA ASN A 116 -15.99 -12.01 6.54
C ASN A 116 -15.63 -10.56 6.14
N PRO A 117 -16.60 -9.64 6.04
CA PRO A 117 -16.34 -8.26 5.61
C PRO A 117 -15.54 -7.44 6.64
N SER A 118 -15.59 -7.79 7.93
CA SER A 118 -14.86 -7.08 9.00
C SER A 118 -13.34 -7.07 8.79
N ILE A 119 -12.80 -8.08 8.11
CA ILE A 119 -11.36 -8.22 7.81
C ILE A 119 -10.86 -7.00 7.01
N ILE A 120 -11.68 -6.50 6.07
CA ILE A 120 -11.33 -5.38 5.19
C ILE A 120 -11.11 -4.11 6.00
N ILE A 121 -12.03 -3.80 6.92
CA ILE A 121 -11.96 -2.60 7.76
C ILE A 121 -10.77 -2.68 8.72
N THR A 122 -10.50 -3.85 9.31
CA THR A 122 -9.35 -4.03 10.20
C THR A 122 -8.02 -3.91 9.45
N ALA A 123 -7.93 -4.46 8.24
CA ALA A 123 -6.72 -4.39 7.42
C ALA A 123 -6.45 -2.95 6.96
N LEU A 124 -7.49 -2.22 6.52
CA LEU A 124 -7.36 -0.84 6.10
C LEU A 124 -6.99 0.07 7.27
N THR A 125 -7.61 -0.11 8.44
CA THR A 125 -7.29 0.66 9.64
C THR A 125 -5.85 0.42 10.08
N GLY A 126 -5.40 -0.85 10.14
CA GLY A 126 -4.03 -1.19 10.47
C GLY A 126 -3.01 -0.56 9.50
N THR A 127 -3.31 -0.62 8.20
CA THR A 127 -2.47 -0.02 7.16
C THR A 127 -2.42 1.50 7.30
N VAL A 128 -3.55 2.17 7.50
CA VAL A 128 -3.62 3.64 7.66
C VAL A 128 -2.87 4.09 8.92
N VAL A 129 -3.09 3.42 10.05
CA VAL A 129 -2.40 3.76 11.32
C VAL A 129 -0.89 3.59 11.16
N THR A 130 -0.44 2.48 10.57
CA THR A 130 0.99 2.24 10.32
C THR A 130 1.56 3.25 9.33
N PHE A 131 0.85 3.52 8.24
CA PHE A 131 1.23 4.47 7.22
C PHE A 131 1.38 5.88 7.79
N VAL A 132 0.38 6.38 8.53
CA VAL A 132 0.42 7.69 9.19
C VAL A 132 1.56 7.75 10.20
N SER A 133 1.73 6.72 11.03
CA SER A 133 2.82 6.66 12.02
C SER A 133 4.20 6.73 11.35
N LEU A 134 4.38 6.01 10.24
CA LEU A 134 5.61 6.03 9.46
C LEU A 134 5.78 7.33 8.67
N SER A 135 4.71 7.95 8.16
CA SER A 135 4.74 9.25 7.49
C SER A 135 5.14 10.37 8.45
N LEU A 136 4.56 10.40 9.66
CA LEU A 136 5.02 11.30 10.71
C LEU A 136 6.47 11.00 11.08
N GLY A 137 6.80 9.73 11.30
CA GLY A 137 8.18 9.30 11.55
C GLY A 137 9.14 9.75 10.45
N ALA A 138 8.70 9.78 9.18
CA ALA A 138 9.42 10.22 7.99
C ALA A 138 9.57 11.74 7.83
N LEU A 139 8.68 12.50 8.46
CA LEU A 139 8.73 13.96 8.46
C LEU A 139 9.47 14.52 9.69
N LEU A 140 9.56 13.73 10.77
CA LEU A 140 10.09 14.10 12.10
C LEU A 140 11.47 13.53 12.44
N ALA A 141 12.11 12.68 11.61
CA ALA A 141 13.45 12.19 11.91
C ALA A 141 14.56 12.99 11.22
N GLU A 142 15.61 13.27 11.98
CA GLU A 142 16.86 13.92 11.56
C GLU A 142 17.68 12.98 10.67
N ARG A 143 18.46 13.57 9.75
CA ARG A 143 19.31 12.88 8.75
C ARG A 143 20.13 11.76 9.41
N GLY A 144 19.81 10.50 9.10
CA GLY A 144 20.59 9.32 9.50
C GLY A 144 19.79 8.19 10.17
N LYS A 145 18.70 8.49 10.89
CA LYS A 145 17.90 7.46 11.60
C LYS A 145 17.01 6.60 10.67
N TYR A 146 16.78 7.04 9.44
CA TYR A 146 15.98 6.29 8.45
C TYR A 146 16.65 5.05 7.90
N LEU A 147 17.99 5.01 7.85
CA LEU A 147 18.70 3.81 7.40
C LEU A 147 18.45 2.64 8.36
N PHE A 148 18.35 2.93 9.67
CA PHE A 148 18.07 1.93 10.68
C PHE A 148 16.60 1.47 10.68
N LEU A 149 15.64 2.40 10.51
CA LEU A 149 14.22 2.04 10.45
C LEU A 149 13.88 1.27 9.16
N GLY A 150 14.39 1.72 8.02
CA GLY A 150 14.28 1.00 6.75
C GLY A 150 14.95 -0.38 6.82
N GLY A 151 16.13 -0.47 7.43
CA GLY A 151 16.82 -1.75 7.66
C GLY A 151 16.03 -2.73 8.53
N LEU A 152 15.41 -2.25 9.61
CA LEU A 152 14.58 -3.08 10.49
C LEU A 152 13.31 -3.56 9.77
N LEU A 153 12.61 -2.68 9.04
CA LEU A 153 11.44 -3.07 8.25
C LEU A 153 11.80 -4.10 7.16
N VAL A 154 12.87 -3.84 6.41
CA VAL A 154 13.35 -4.76 5.36
C VAL A 154 13.76 -6.10 5.96
N SER A 155 14.39 -6.12 7.14
CA SER A 155 14.75 -7.35 7.84
C SER A 155 13.51 -8.16 8.23
N VAL A 156 12.48 -7.52 8.82
CA VAL A 156 11.22 -8.19 9.17
C VAL A 156 10.51 -8.74 7.93
N ILE A 157 10.43 -7.95 6.85
CA ILE A 157 9.84 -8.38 5.58
C ILE A 157 10.61 -9.57 5.00
N ASN A 158 11.93 -9.52 5.00
CA ASN A 158 12.79 -10.59 4.51
C ASN A 158 12.62 -11.88 5.34
N THR A 159 12.55 -11.77 6.67
CA THR A 159 12.28 -12.92 7.54
C THR A 159 10.90 -13.51 7.28
N MET A 160 9.85 -12.69 7.15
CA MET A 160 8.52 -13.16 6.78
C MET A 160 8.47 -13.81 5.39
N ALA A 161 9.22 -13.27 4.42
CA ALA A 161 9.33 -13.85 3.09
C ALA A 161 10.01 -15.23 3.11
N ILE A 162 11.11 -15.37 3.87
CA ILE A 162 11.79 -16.66 4.07
C ILE A 162 10.87 -17.66 4.76
N LEU A 163 10.13 -17.24 5.79
CA LEU A 163 9.16 -18.09 6.49
C LEU A 163 8.01 -18.52 5.56
N SER A 164 7.50 -17.62 4.71
CA SER A 164 6.48 -17.93 3.72
C SER A 164 6.97 -18.92 2.66
N LEU A 165 8.20 -18.74 2.17
CA LEU A 165 8.83 -19.69 1.25
C LEU A 165 9.04 -21.05 1.91
N PHE A 166 9.56 -21.06 3.13
CA PHE A 166 9.78 -22.28 3.91
C PHE A 166 8.46 -23.02 4.16
N ASN A 167 7.39 -22.30 4.52
CA ASN A 167 6.06 -22.87 4.68
C ASN A 167 5.53 -23.47 3.37
N MET A 168 5.74 -22.79 2.23
CA MET A 168 5.33 -23.30 0.91
C MET A 168 6.05 -24.62 0.55
N PHE A 169 7.37 -24.70 0.78
CA PHE A 169 8.13 -25.93 0.54
C PHE A 169 7.71 -27.05 1.50
N PHE A 170 7.64 -26.77 2.82
CA PHE A 170 7.26 -27.78 3.82
C PHE A 170 5.83 -28.28 3.63
N GLN A 171 4.87 -27.41 3.36
CA GLN A 171 3.49 -27.81 3.09
C GLN A 171 3.42 -28.71 1.86
N SER A 172 4.18 -28.43 0.81
CA SER A 172 4.18 -29.26 -0.40
C SER A 172 4.83 -30.64 -0.19
N TYR A 173 5.94 -30.73 0.55
CA TYR A 173 6.56 -32.02 0.88
C TYR A 173 5.69 -32.84 1.86
N PHE A 174 5.10 -32.21 2.87
CA PHE A 174 4.28 -32.89 3.87
C PHE A 174 2.95 -33.39 3.28
N VAL A 175 2.31 -32.59 2.40
CA VAL A 175 1.09 -33.00 1.68
C VAL A 175 1.39 -34.15 0.71
N GLN A 176 2.51 -34.14 -0.01
CA GLN A 176 2.91 -35.26 -0.87
C GLN A 176 3.16 -36.54 -0.06
N LEU A 177 3.91 -36.46 1.04
CA LEU A 177 4.26 -37.62 1.87
C LEU A 177 3.01 -38.26 2.52
N VAL A 178 2.09 -37.44 3.05
CA VAL A 178 0.80 -37.91 3.58
C VAL A 178 -0.07 -38.53 2.47
N SER A 179 -0.10 -37.95 1.27
CA SER A 179 -0.88 -38.50 0.16
C SER A 179 -0.37 -39.89 -0.27
N SER A 180 0.95 -40.08 -0.31
CA SER A 180 1.59 -41.35 -0.67
C SER A 180 1.38 -42.44 0.38
N ILE A 181 1.50 -42.12 1.67
CA ILE A 181 1.21 -43.07 2.77
C ILE A 181 -0.26 -43.49 2.76
N ARG A 182 -1.19 -42.55 2.53
CA ARG A 182 -2.63 -42.85 2.46
C ARG A 182 -2.95 -43.78 1.28
N ALA A 183 -2.31 -43.57 0.13
CA ALA A 183 -2.47 -44.44 -1.04
C ALA A 183 -1.89 -45.85 -0.80
N PHE A 184 -0.75 -45.97 -0.11
CA PHE A 184 -0.16 -47.25 0.26
C PHE A 184 -1.04 -48.05 1.23
N ILE A 185 -1.62 -47.42 2.25
CA ILE A 185 -2.52 -48.09 3.21
C ILE A 185 -3.82 -48.60 2.55
N ILE A 186 -4.40 -47.83 1.61
CA ILE A 186 -5.62 -48.24 0.88
C ILE A 186 -5.34 -49.42 -0.07
N ASN A 187 -4.11 -49.55 -0.61
CA ASN A 187 -3.75 -50.64 -1.50
C ASN A 187 -3.35 -51.93 -0.75
N LEU A 188 -3.08 -51.82 0.55
CA LEU A 188 -2.66 -52.94 1.43
C LEU A 188 -3.86 -53.62 2.14
N ILE A 189 -5.06 -53.02 2.10
CA ILE A 189 -6.33 -53.56 2.61
C ILE A 189 -7.15 -54.08 1.43
#